data_AF-A0A7R9Z8K8-F1
#
_entry.id   AF-A0A7R9Z8K8-F1
#
_cell.length_a   1.000
_cell.length_b   1.000
_cell.length_c   1.000
_cell.angle_alpha   90.00
_cell.angle_beta   90.00
_cell.angle_gamma   90.00
#
_symmetry.space_group_name_H-M   'P 1'
#
loop_
_entity.id
_entity.type
_entity.pdbx_description
1 polymer ?
#
loop_
_entity_poly.entity_id
_entity_poly.type
_entity_poly.pdbx_seq_one_letter_code
_entity_poly.pdbx_strand_id
1 'polypeptide(L)'
;IFGGAAVECLWKTVRLITIPADAKFGDYSALAIAPDGRVAITSQEDSKMWFGRLLGIDSSGHLDPDLLAFERTPGTIVSFPRVDNCFANYCNIEGISFLNNDMFIAVSDKMKKDGKQDYRCLEKDQSAHVFMLP
;
A
#
# COMPACT_ATOMS: atom_id res chain seq x y z
N ILE A 1 8.95 -12.53 -43.20
CA ILE A 1 7.74 -13.06 -42.54
C ILE A 1 8.11 -13.22 -41.07
N PHE A 2 7.94 -12.19 -40.25
CA PHE A 2 8.13 -12.33 -38.81
C PHE A 2 6.91 -13.06 -38.28
N GLY A 3 7.09 -14.33 -37.93
CA GLY A 3 6.05 -15.13 -37.30
C GLY A 3 5.64 -14.46 -35.99
N GLY A 4 4.35 -14.13 -35.87
CA GLY A 4 3.80 -13.57 -34.66
C GLY A 4 3.99 -14.56 -33.52
N ALA A 5 4.81 -14.20 -32.54
CA ALA A 5 4.84 -14.92 -31.28
C ALA A 5 3.44 -14.79 -30.66
N ALA A 6 2.76 -15.93 -30.49
CA ALA A 6 1.56 -15.98 -29.69
C ALA A 6 1.92 -15.45 -28.30
N VAL A 7 1.25 -14.39 -27.85
CA VAL A 7 1.38 -13.91 -26.48
C VAL A 7 0.70 -14.95 -25.60
N GLU A 8 1.46 -15.97 -25.18
CA GLU A 8 0.96 -16.94 -24.22
C GLU A 8 0.78 -16.25 -22.87
N CYS A 9 -0.42 -16.34 -22.30
CA CYS A 9 -0.70 -15.88 -20.95
C CYS A 9 -0.01 -16.82 -19.94
N LEU A 10 1.26 -16.56 -19.64
CA LEU A 10 2.09 -17.38 -18.74
C LEU A 10 1.71 -17.24 -17.25
N TRP A 11 1.13 -16.10 -16.88
CA TRP A 11 0.81 -15.78 -15.49
C TRP A 11 -0.42 -16.55 -15.00
N LYS A 12 -0.33 -17.11 -13.79
CA LYS A 12 -1.44 -17.77 -13.10
C LYS A 12 -1.65 -17.12 -11.74
N THR A 13 -2.91 -16.87 -11.39
CA THR A 13 -3.26 -16.48 -10.02
C THR A 13 -3.10 -17.71 -9.13
N VAL A 14 -2.17 -17.64 -8.17
CA VAL A 14 -1.91 -18.74 -7.23
C VAL A 14 -2.82 -18.69 -6.01
N ARG A 15 -3.20 -17.48 -5.57
CA ARG A 15 -4.00 -17.27 -4.37
C ARG A 15 -4.74 -15.94 -4.43
N LEU A 16 -5.95 -15.92 -3.88
CA LEU A 16 -6.68 -14.70 -3.53
C LEU A 16 -6.80 -14.65 -2.01
N ILE A 17 -6.46 -13.51 -1.41
CA ILE A 17 -6.51 -13.30 0.04
C ILE A 17 -7.47 -12.16 0.31
N THR A 18 -8.42 -12.38 1.20
CA THR A 18 -9.41 -11.36 1.57
C THR A 18 -8.79 -10.32 2.50
N ILE A 19 -8.86 -9.05 2.11
CA ILE A 19 -8.43 -7.93 2.94
C ILE A 19 -9.32 -7.86 4.21
N PRO A 20 -8.74 -7.61 5.41
CA PRO A 20 -9.50 -7.47 6.65
C PRO A 20 -10.55 -6.36 6.59
N ALA A 21 -11.67 -6.54 7.29
CA ALA A 21 -12.79 -5.59 7.25
C ALA A 21 -12.48 -4.22 7.86
N ASP A 22 -11.51 -4.16 8.77
CA ASP A 22 -10.97 -2.94 9.37
C ASP A 22 -10.02 -2.20 8.42
N ALA A 23 -9.40 -2.89 7.44
CA ALA A 23 -8.63 -2.26 6.37
C ALA A 23 -9.52 -1.77 5.21
N LYS A 24 -10.79 -1.42 5.46
CA LYS A 24 -11.75 -1.02 4.43
C LYS A 24 -11.50 0.41 3.97
N PHE A 25 -10.74 0.54 2.88
CA PHE A 25 -10.47 1.82 2.23
C PHE A 25 -11.34 2.04 0.98
N GLY A 26 -11.47 3.31 0.60
CA GLY A 26 -12.20 3.74 -0.60
C GLY A 26 -11.47 3.35 -1.89
N ASP A 27 -10.14 3.54 -1.90
CA ASP A 27 -9.29 3.28 -3.07
C ASP A 27 -7.92 2.75 -2.63
N TYR A 28 -7.68 1.45 -2.82
CA TYR A 28 -6.45 0.77 -2.40
C TYR A 28 -5.33 1.01 -3.42
N SER A 29 -4.12 1.28 -2.94
CA SER A 29 -3.02 1.64 -3.84
C SER A 29 -1.77 0.77 -3.73
N ALA A 30 -1.35 0.40 -2.52
CA ALA A 30 -0.15 -0.41 -2.32
C ALA A 30 -0.24 -1.33 -1.10
N LEU A 31 0.62 -2.34 -1.11
CA LEU A 31 0.84 -3.28 -0.01
C LEU A 31 2.35 -3.50 0.17
N ALA A 32 2.83 -3.49 1.41
CA ALA A 32 4.19 -3.87 1.77
C ALA A 32 4.17 -4.95 2.85
N ILE A 33 5.15 -5.85 2.80
CA ILE A 33 5.33 -6.94 3.76
C ILE A 33 6.77 -6.85 4.28
N ALA A 34 6.92 -6.86 5.61
CA ALA A 34 8.22 -6.99 6.25
C ALA A 34 8.55 -8.48 6.49
N PRO A 35 9.84 -8.85 6.59
CA PRO A 35 10.25 -10.25 6.79
C PRO A 35 9.68 -10.93 8.04
N ASP A 36 9.28 -10.15 9.05
CA ASP A 36 8.69 -10.62 10.31
C ASP A 36 7.15 -10.74 10.28
N GLY A 37 6.55 -10.60 9.10
CA GLY A 37 5.12 -10.71 8.89
C GLY A 37 4.32 -9.44 9.19
N ARG A 38 4.96 -8.31 9.50
CA ARG A 38 4.23 -7.03 9.50
C ARG A 38 3.80 -6.70 8.07
N VAL A 39 2.58 -6.18 7.92
CA VAL A 39 2.02 -5.78 6.63
C VAL A 39 1.42 -4.39 6.72
N ALA A 40 1.60 -3.61 5.67
CA ALA A 40 0.99 -2.29 5.50
C ALA A 40 0.17 -2.27 4.22
N ILE A 41 -1.03 -1.70 4.26
CA ILE A 41 -1.89 -1.44 3.09
C ILE A 41 -2.17 0.05 3.06
N THR A 42 -2.00 0.70 1.91
CA THR A 42 -2.29 2.14 1.76
C THR A 42 -3.52 2.37 0.89
N SER A 43 -4.13 3.54 1.11
CA SER A 43 -5.16 4.07 0.23
C SER A 43 -4.72 5.39 -0.38
N GLN A 44 -4.93 5.51 -1.69
CA GLN A 44 -4.74 6.74 -2.45
C GLN A 44 -5.73 7.80 -1.91
N GLU A 45 -7.03 7.60 -2.08
CA GLU A 45 -8.03 8.64 -1.79
C GLU A 45 -8.19 8.94 -0.29
N ASP A 46 -8.08 7.93 0.57
CA ASP A 46 -8.28 8.15 2.01
C ASP A 46 -7.08 8.82 2.67
N SER A 47 -5.89 8.82 2.03
CA SER A 47 -4.62 9.28 2.63
C SER A 47 -4.38 8.61 3.98
N LYS A 48 -4.52 7.27 3.98
CA LYS A 48 -4.43 6.40 5.15
C LYS A 48 -3.62 5.16 4.86
N MET A 49 -3.18 4.54 5.96
CA MET A 49 -2.46 3.28 5.97
C MET A 49 -3.02 2.39 7.08
N TRP A 50 -3.27 1.13 6.75
CA TRP A 50 -3.61 0.08 7.69
C TRP A 50 -2.37 -0.78 7.96
N PHE A 51 -2.17 -1.15 9.22
CA PHE A 51 -1.09 -1.99 9.71
C PHE A 51 -1.63 -3.23 10.38
N GLY A 52 -1.09 -4.39 10.04
CA GLY A 52 -1.43 -5.64 10.70
C GLY A 52 -0.35 -6.69 10.54
N ARG A 53 -0.77 -7.95 10.58
CA ARG A 53 0.10 -9.11 10.39
C ARG A 53 -0.38 -9.99 9.24
N LEU A 54 0.58 -10.52 8.50
CA LEU A 54 0.40 -11.54 7.48
C LEU A 54 0.96 -12.87 8.00
N LEU A 55 0.17 -13.92 7.90
CA LEU A 55 0.51 -15.30 8.22
C LEU A 55 1.08 -16.01 6.99
N GLY A 56 1.72 -17.16 7.20
CA GLY A 56 2.33 -17.93 6.10
C GLY A 56 3.74 -17.46 5.72
N ILE A 57 4.40 -16.74 6.62
CA ILE A 57 5.82 -16.38 6.51
C ILE A 57 6.61 -17.20 7.53
N ASP A 58 7.67 -17.88 7.08
CA ASP A 58 8.55 -18.62 7.98
C ASP A 58 9.63 -17.74 8.62
N SER A 59 10.44 -18.32 9.51
CA SER A 59 11.50 -17.59 10.22
C SER A 59 12.61 -17.05 9.32
N SER A 60 12.68 -17.48 8.06
CA SER A 60 13.63 -16.98 7.05
C SER A 60 13.07 -15.83 6.22
N GLY A 61 11.79 -15.48 6.41
CA GLY A 61 11.07 -14.50 5.61
C GLY A 61 10.50 -15.08 4.30
N HIS A 62 10.53 -16.41 4.13
CA HIS A 62 9.93 -17.06 2.97
C HIS A 62 8.41 -17.12 3.12
N LEU A 63 7.70 -16.74 2.06
CA LEU A 63 6.24 -16.72 1.98
C LEU A 63 5.74 -18.01 1.32
N ASP A 64 4.86 -18.73 2.00
CA ASP A 64 4.12 -19.86 1.44
C ASP A 64 2.73 -19.39 0.93
N PRO A 65 2.50 -19.33 -0.39
CA PRO A 65 1.25 -18.87 -0.97
C PRO A 65 0.00 -19.63 -0.49
N ASP A 66 0.13 -20.89 -0.10
CA ASP A 66 -1.00 -21.72 0.33
C ASP A 66 -1.43 -21.39 1.77
N LEU A 67 -0.50 -20.87 2.57
CA LEU A 67 -0.70 -20.48 3.97
C LEU A 67 -0.93 -18.97 4.14
N LEU A 68 -0.71 -18.18 3.10
CA LEU A 68 -0.91 -16.74 3.14
C LEU A 68 -2.34 -16.35 3.56
N ALA A 69 -2.43 -15.57 4.62
CA ALA A 69 -3.66 -14.98 5.14
C ALA A 69 -3.33 -13.77 6.02
N PHE A 70 -4.23 -12.78 6.08
CA PHE A 70 -4.14 -11.77 7.13
C PHE A 70 -4.52 -12.38 8.48
N GLU A 71 -3.81 -11.98 9.53
CA GLU A 71 -4.20 -12.33 10.90
C GLU A 71 -5.59 -11.75 11.21
N ARG A 72 -6.39 -12.48 12.00
CA ARG A 72 -7.77 -12.08 12.32
C ARG A 72 -7.86 -11.00 13.40
N THR A 73 -6.76 -10.73 14.10
CA THR A 73 -6.67 -9.63 15.05
C THR A 73 -6.84 -8.31 14.30
N PRO A 74 -7.64 -7.35 14.80
CA PRO A 74 -7.74 -6.02 14.19
C PRO A 74 -6.36 -5.38 14.08
N GLY A 75 -6.12 -4.76 12.93
CA GLY A 75 -4.96 -3.93 12.70
C GLY A 75 -5.14 -2.50 13.24
N THR A 76 -4.19 -1.65 12.91
CA THR A 76 -4.17 -0.22 13.27
C THR A 76 -4.26 0.62 12.02
N ILE A 77 -5.16 1.61 12.00
CA ILE A 77 -5.24 2.58 10.91
C ILE A 77 -4.59 3.88 11.35
N VAL A 78 -3.68 4.39 10.54
CA VAL A 78 -3.11 5.73 10.70
C VAL A 78 -3.37 6.57 9.47
N SER A 79 -3.43 7.89 9.65
CA SER A 79 -3.44 8.82 8.51
C SER A 79 -2.03 9.24 8.17
N PHE A 80 -1.76 9.46 6.88
CA PHE A 80 -0.60 10.25 6.49
C PHE A 80 -0.74 11.68 7.03
N PRO A 81 0.37 12.44 7.18
CA PRO A 81 0.33 13.78 7.74
C PRO A 81 -0.70 14.67 7.02
N ARG A 82 -1.52 15.35 7.81
CA ARG A 82 -2.53 16.29 7.36
C ARG A 82 -2.03 17.71 7.54
N VAL A 83 -2.49 18.62 6.70
CA VAL A 83 -2.30 20.08 6.85
C VAL A 83 -3.62 20.72 7.29
N ASP A 84 -3.62 22.02 7.61
CA ASP A 84 -4.76 22.91 7.91
C ASP A 84 -6.12 22.23 8.10
N ASN A 85 -6.79 22.38 9.26
CA ASN A 85 -8.14 21.80 9.45
C ASN A 85 -8.27 20.31 9.03
N CYS A 86 -7.19 19.53 9.15
CA CYS A 86 -7.09 18.11 8.83
C CYS A 86 -7.23 17.73 7.33
N PHE A 87 -6.91 18.63 6.41
CA PHE A 87 -6.90 18.32 4.98
C PHE A 87 -5.77 17.34 4.60
N ALA A 88 -6.07 16.44 3.65
CA ALA A 88 -5.07 15.54 3.07
C ALA A 88 -4.02 16.34 2.28
N ASN A 89 -2.74 16.08 2.53
CA ASN A 89 -1.64 16.62 1.71
C ASN A 89 -0.93 15.51 0.89
N TYR A 90 -1.19 14.24 1.22
CA TYR A 90 -0.67 13.07 0.51
C TYR A 90 -1.82 12.36 -0.20
N CYS A 91 -2.13 12.79 -1.43
CA CYS A 91 -3.40 12.47 -2.08
C CYS A 91 -3.36 11.24 -2.99
N ASN A 92 -2.17 10.87 -3.52
CA ASN A 92 -1.98 9.77 -4.47
C ASN A 92 -0.81 8.87 -4.07
N ILE A 93 -0.83 8.31 -2.86
CA ILE A 93 0.19 7.32 -2.47
C ILE A 93 0.02 6.07 -3.33
N GLU A 94 1.05 5.65 -4.07
CA GLU A 94 1.01 4.52 -5.02
C GLU A 94 2.02 3.41 -4.72
N GLY A 95 2.90 3.62 -3.74
CA GLY A 95 3.88 2.62 -3.35
C GLY A 95 4.32 2.84 -1.92
N ILE A 96 4.63 1.75 -1.24
CA ILE A 96 5.13 1.77 0.13
C ILE A 96 6.13 0.64 0.36
N SER A 97 7.09 0.87 1.23
CA SER A 97 8.01 -0.14 1.75
C SER A 97 8.40 0.17 3.19
N PHE A 98 8.70 -0.87 3.96
CA PHE A 98 9.27 -0.74 5.29
C PHE A 98 10.76 -0.38 5.17
N LEU A 99 11.20 0.64 5.92
CA LEU A 99 12.63 0.91 6.12
C LEU A 99 13.16 0.20 7.36
N ASN A 100 12.35 0.13 8.42
CA ASN A 100 12.64 -0.58 9.66
C ASN A 100 11.34 -0.87 10.44
N ASN A 101 11.41 -0.93 11.76
CA ASN A 101 10.24 -1.22 12.60
C ASN A 101 9.21 -0.10 12.62
N ASP A 102 9.67 1.15 12.55
CA ASP A 102 8.83 2.32 12.80
C ASP A 102 8.85 3.31 11.63
N MET A 103 9.61 3.02 10.58
CA MET A 103 9.77 3.90 9.43
C MET A 103 9.38 3.25 8.10
N PHE A 104 8.83 4.08 7.22
CA PHE A 104 8.32 3.72 5.91
C PHE A 104 8.86 4.67 4.88
N ILE A 105 9.03 4.18 3.65
CA ILE A 105 9.17 5.03 2.47
C ILE A 105 7.96 4.80 1.57
N ALA A 106 7.38 5.88 1.09
CA ALA A 106 6.27 5.82 0.14
C ALA A 106 6.49 6.80 -1.02
N VAL A 107 5.84 6.51 -2.14
CA VAL A 107 5.84 7.36 -3.33
C VAL A 107 4.44 7.88 -3.61
N SER A 108 4.37 9.14 -4.02
CA SER A 108 3.15 9.78 -4.50
C SER A 108 3.17 9.91 -6.02
N ASP A 109 2.05 9.59 -6.65
CA ASP A 109 1.84 9.81 -8.08
C ASP A 109 1.22 11.19 -8.34
N LYS A 110 1.16 11.52 -9.63
CA LYS A 110 0.68 12.77 -10.18
C LYS A 110 -0.70 13.16 -9.65
N MET A 111 -0.84 14.37 -9.14
CA MET A 111 -2.13 14.96 -8.78
C MET A 111 -3.09 14.90 -9.97
N LYS A 112 -4.32 14.45 -9.70
CA LYS A 112 -5.42 14.42 -10.68
C LYS A 112 -5.74 15.87 -11.11
N LYS A 113 -5.76 16.11 -12.41
CA LYS A 113 -6.04 17.41 -13.02
C LYS A 113 -7.53 17.79 -12.97
N ASP A 114 -7.85 18.95 -13.53
CA ASP A 114 -9.22 19.43 -13.78
C ASP A 114 -10.06 19.60 -12.51
N GLY A 115 -9.41 20.00 -11.41
CA GLY A 115 -10.08 20.29 -10.14
C GLY A 115 -10.59 19.05 -9.40
N LYS A 116 -10.19 17.84 -9.81
CA LYS A 116 -10.58 16.58 -9.15
C LYS A 116 -9.96 16.40 -7.76
N GLN A 117 -8.88 17.13 -7.47
CA GLN A 117 -8.19 17.11 -6.20
C GLN A 117 -7.87 18.55 -5.77
N ASP A 118 -7.66 18.72 -4.47
CA ASP A 118 -7.28 20.00 -3.88
C ASP A 118 -5.86 20.41 -4.33
N TYR A 119 -5.64 21.70 -4.59
CA TYR A 119 -4.34 22.21 -5.06
C TYR A 119 -3.18 21.91 -4.11
N ARG A 120 -3.45 21.68 -2.81
CA ARG A 120 -2.44 21.31 -1.83
C ARG A 120 -1.75 19.99 -2.16
N CYS A 121 -2.44 19.08 -2.85
CA CYS A 121 -1.85 17.83 -3.33
C CYS A 121 -0.63 18.06 -4.25
N LEU A 122 -0.46 19.25 -4.85
CA LEU A 122 0.72 19.60 -5.65
C LEU A 122 2.02 19.62 -4.83
N GLU A 123 1.95 19.88 -3.53
CA GLU A 123 3.14 20.01 -2.68
C GLU A 123 3.90 18.69 -2.57
N LYS A 124 3.16 17.58 -2.57
CA LYS A 124 3.69 16.22 -2.48
C LYS A 124 3.55 15.49 -3.80
N ASP A 125 3.44 16.20 -4.91
CA ASP A 125 3.26 15.59 -6.22
C ASP A 125 4.54 14.85 -6.67
N GLN A 126 4.40 13.71 -7.34
CA GLN A 126 5.49 12.97 -7.99
C GLN A 126 6.79 12.87 -7.17
N SER A 127 6.71 12.42 -5.92
CA SER A 127 7.86 12.41 -5.00
C SER A 127 7.91 11.20 -4.09
N ALA A 128 9.07 10.99 -3.46
CA ALA A 128 9.29 9.96 -2.45
C ALA A 128 9.39 10.60 -1.06
N HIS A 129 8.82 9.94 -0.06
CA HIS A 129 8.71 10.48 1.29
C HIS A 129 9.01 9.40 2.32
N VAL A 130 9.73 9.79 3.37
CA VAL A 130 10.00 8.94 4.53
C VAL A 130 9.06 9.36 5.65
N PHE A 131 8.41 8.38 6.25
CA PHE A 131 7.49 8.55 7.37
C PHE A 131 7.99 7.76 8.58
N MET A 132 7.69 8.27 9.76
CA MET A 132 7.85 7.58 11.03
C MET A 132 6.46 7.39 11.64
N LEU A 133 6.19 6.23 12.25
CA LEU A 133 4.98 6.02 13.01
C LEU A 133 4.95 6.93 14.24
N PRO A 134 3.74 7.41 14.62
CA PRO A 134 3.58 8.25 15.81
C PRO A 134 3.87 7.51 17.12
#